data_AF-A0A0F9GNF3-F1
#
_entry.id   AF-A0A0F9GNF3-F1
#
_cell.length_a   1.000
_cell.length_b   1.000
_cell.length_c   1.000
_cell.angle_alpha   90.00
_cell.angle_beta   90.00
_cell.angle_gamma   90.00
#
_symmetry.space_group_name_H-M   'P 1'
#
loop_
_entity.id
_entity.type
_entity.pdbx_description
1 polymer ?
#
loop_
_entity_poly.entity_id
_entity_poly.type
_entity_poly.pdbx_seq_one_letter_code
_entity_poly.pdbx_strand_id
1 'polypeptide(L)'
;MAFVSITERRGENLRVTAATINAPSDRIHDLEWTIATDDPLDNTDAVEQFSEVQAVIRLGKTYARGSEFDVASWCNSIEVEADEHNDLLYILRAGYSNKQPDTTASPFNRPAVWEPYTREIEIFLPYDMEGNPYANVLGDPYDDPPPTIVTITGFRITKNVASYNPWSLAVWNKMVNTDDWFGAAPGYAQCAGVVPGTLKKEGPYNFYELTTSVELNPWGWLPVPILNKGPRYRTAPGVDVFVLTNHEGDASDRDTKLALDGTKLPDGAAETYTYHYPVSRGPLEGLPI
;
A
#
# COMPACT_ATOMS: atom_id res chain seq x y z
N MET A 1 1.85 12.97 -1.29
CA MET A 1 1.33 12.99 0.09
C MET A 1 1.23 14.46 0.42
N ALA A 2 0.01 14.99 0.49
CA ALA A 2 -0.25 16.42 0.53
C ALA A 2 0.35 17.06 1.80
N PHE A 3 0.97 18.23 1.65
CA PHE A 3 1.42 19.03 2.78
C PHE A 3 0.22 19.77 3.37
N VAL A 4 -0.20 19.34 4.57
CA VAL A 4 -1.32 19.95 5.27
C VAL A 4 -0.82 20.79 6.45
N SER A 5 -1.08 22.10 6.42
CA SER A 5 -0.76 22.99 7.54
C SER A 5 -2.02 23.38 8.32
N ILE A 6 -1.99 23.22 9.64
CA ILE A 6 -3.15 23.48 10.52
C ILE A 6 -2.80 24.63 11.46
N THR A 7 -3.51 25.74 11.30
CA THR A 7 -3.33 26.93 12.14
C THR A 7 -4.63 27.24 12.88
N GLU A 8 -4.61 27.20 14.21
CA GLU A 8 -5.74 27.64 15.04
C GLU A 8 -5.93 29.15 14.89
N ARG A 9 -7.13 29.58 14.47
CA ARG A 9 -7.51 30.99 14.46
C ARG A 9 -8.24 31.30 15.75
N ARG A 10 -7.56 32.03 16.65
CA ARG A 10 -8.24 32.71 17.76
C ARG A 10 -8.81 34.01 17.22
N GLY A 11 -10.08 34.02 16.81
CA GLY A 11 -10.74 35.26 16.43
C GLY A 11 -10.79 36.24 17.61
N GLU A 12 -10.67 37.54 17.35
CA GLU A 12 -10.92 38.61 18.34
C GLU A 12 -12.36 38.60 18.90
N ASN A 13 -13.24 37.79 18.29
CA ASN A 13 -14.57 37.46 18.76
C ASN A 13 -14.64 36.10 19.50
N LEU A 14 -13.54 35.64 20.09
CA LEU A 14 -13.57 34.71 21.22
C LEU A 14 -14.22 35.44 22.41
N ARG A 15 -15.54 35.64 22.33
CA ARG A 15 -16.34 35.51 23.53
C ARG A 15 -16.14 34.06 23.96
N VAL A 16 -15.18 33.84 24.86
CA VAL A 16 -15.46 33.01 26.01
C VAL A 16 -16.68 33.67 26.66
N THR A 17 -17.87 33.42 26.11
CA THR A 17 -19.12 33.84 26.73
C THR A 17 -19.07 33.10 28.05
N ALA A 18 -18.83 33.86 29.11
CA ALA A 18 -18.43 33.39 30.43
C ALA A 18 -18.86 31.96 30.67
N ALA A 19 -17.92 31.07 31.02
CA ALA A 19 -18.25 29.79 31.62
C ALA A 19 -19.26 30.09 32.73
N THR A 20 -20.54 29.86 32.44
CA THR A 20 -21.61 30.21 33.35
C THR A 20 -21.64 29.03 34.30
N ILE A 21 -20.83 29.12 35.36
CA ILE A 21 -20.76 28.11 36.41
C ILE A 21 -22.06 28.21 37.21
N ASN A 22 -23.12 27.58 36.69
CA ASN A 22 -24.36 27.37 37.42
C ASN A 22 -24.55 25.86 37.59
N ALA A 23 -24.23 25.36 38.79
CA ALA A 23 -24.25 23.94 39.18
C ALA A 23 -23.32 23.05 38.29
N PRO A 24 -23.26 21.71 38.35
CA PRO A 24 -22.28 20.93 37.57
C PRO A 24 -22.61 21.07 36.07
N SER A 25 -22.17 22.19 35.50
CA SER A 25 -22.69 22.77 34.29
C SER A 25 -21.99 22.15 33.09
N ASP A 26 -22.77 21.74 32.11
CA ASP A 26 -22.29 21.37 30.79
C ASP A 26 -21.26 22.41 30.30
N ARG A 27 -20.01 21.97 30.11
CA ARG A 27 -18.97 22.79 29.49
C ARG A 27 -19.08 22.56 28.00
N ILE A 28 -19.30 23.62 27.23
CA ILE A 28 -19.35 23.57 25.76
C ILE A 28 -18.47 24.70 25.25
N HIS A 29 -17.58 24.41 24.31
CA HIS A 29 -16.83 25.42 23.59
C HIS A 29 -16.53 24.97 22.16
N ASP A 30 -16.52 25.93 21.24
CA ASP A 30 -16.21 25.72 19.83
C ASP A 30 -14.81 26.26 19.54
N LEU A 31 -14.06 25.52 18.74
CA LEU A 31 -12.73 25.90 18.30
C LEU A 31 -12.67 25.87 16.77
N GLU A 32 -11.89 26.77 16.19
CA GLU A 32 -11.76 26.92 14.74
C GLU A 32 -10.29 26.82 14.30
N TRP A 33 -10.07 26.06 13.23
CA TRP A 33 -8.77 25.89 12.60
C TRP A 33 -8.88 26.18 11.11
N THR A 34 -7.82 26.78 10.57
CA THR A 34 -7.60 26.87 9.14
C THR A 34 -6.69 25.73 8.72
N ILE A 35 -7.13 24.96 7.75
CA ILE A 35 -6.39 23.86 7.14
C ILE A 35 -6.03 24.29 5.72
N ALA A 36 -4.74 24.25 5.38
CA ALA A 36 -4.28 24.45 4.01
C ALA A 36 -3.85 23.10 3.43
N THR A 37 -4.25 22.81 2.19
CA THR A 37 -3.76 21.68 1.39
C THR A 37 -2.95 22.20 0.18
N ASP A 38 -2.06 21.38 -0.34
CA ASP A 38 -1.37 21.60 -1.62
C ASP A 38 -2.03 20.80 -2.78
N ASP A 39 -3.04 19.97 -2.49
CA ASP A 39 -3.77 19.18 -3.49
C ASP A 39 -5.13 19.82 -3.82
N PRO A 40 -5.32 20.39 -5.03
CA PRO A 40 -6.59 20.98 -5.44
C PRO A 40 -7.71 19.94 -5.67
N LEU A 41 -7.41 18.64 -5.61
CA LEU A 41 -8.41 17.57 -5.70
C LEU A 41 -8.96 17.18 -4.33
N ASP A 42 -8.40 17.68 -3.24
CA ASP A 42 -8.96 17.46 -1.91
C ASP A 42 -10.35 18.11 -1.82
N ASN A 43 -11.24 17.47 -1.08
CA ASN A 43 -12.56 17.97 -0.77
C ASN A 43 -12.75 17.99 0.75
N THR A 44 -13.88 18.53 1.22
CA THR A 44 -14.20 18.63 2.65
C THR A 44 -14.06 17.28 3.37
N ASP A 45 -14.48 16.18 2.72
CA ASP A 45 -14.43 14.83 3.29
C ASP A 45 -12.98 14.33 3.45
N ALA A 46 -12.12 14.58 2.46
CA ALA A 46 -10.70 14.24 2.51
C ALA A 46 -10.01 15.02 3.65
N VAL A 47 -10.30 16.32 3.77
CA VAL A 47 -9.75 17.20 4.79
C VAL A 47 -10.20 16.83 6.19
N GLU A 48 -11.47 16.46 6.38
CA GLU A 48 -12.00 15.92 7.64
C GLU A 48 -11.21 14.66 8.04
N GLN A 49 -11.00 13.74 7.10
CA GLN A 49 -10.23 12.51 7.35
C GLN A 49 -8.76 12.80 7.68
N PHE A 50 -8.13 13.77 7.02
CA PHE A 50 -6.76 14.18 7.35
C PHE A 50 -6.65 14.79 8.75
N SER A 51 -7.63 15.60 9.16
CA SER A 51 -7.70 16.14 10.52
C SER A 51 -7.76 15.03 11.55
N GLU A 52 -8.50 13.96 11.27
CA GLU A 52 -8.56 12.78 12.14
C GLU A 52 -7.27 11.96 12.18
N VAL A 53 -6.44 11.99 11.13
CA VAL A 53 -5.22 11.15 11.02
C VAL A 53 -3.98 11.88 11.54
N GLN A 54 -3.83 13.17 11.24
CA GLN A 54 -2.62 13.96 11.54
C GLN A 54 -2.80 14.98 12.67
N ALA A 55 -4.03 15.36 13.05
CA ALA A 55 -4.27 16.47 13.97
C ALA A 55 -4.75 16.07 15.37
N VAL A 56 -4.63 17.06 16.25
CA VAL A 56 -5.08 17.18 17.66
C VAL A 56 -6.61 17.02 17.82
N ILE A 57 -7.36 17.03 16.71
CA ILE A 57 -8.82 17.17 16.71
C ILE A 57 -9.40 15.90 16.11
N ARG A 58 -10.08 15.11 16.94
CA ARG A 58 -10.75 13.89 16.51
C ARG A 58 -12.01 13.70 17.33
N LEU A 59 -13.09 13.27 16.70
CA LEU A 59 -14.31 12.92 17.41
C LEU A 59 -13.99 11.92 18.54
N GLY A 60 -14.48 12.21 19.74
CA GLY A 60 -14.24 11.36 20.91
C GLY A 60 -12.92 11.59 21.65
N LYS A 61 -12.02 12.41 21.13
CA LYS A 61 -10.76 12.74 21.80
C LYS A 61 -10.89 14.04 22.59
N THR A 62 -10.10 14.11 23.66
CA THR A 62 -10.00 15.32 24.48
C THR A 62 -9.15 16.37 23.77
N TYR A 63 -9.44 17.64 23.99
CA TYR A 63 -8.61 18.73 23.48
C TYR A 63 -7.20 18.66 24.10
N ALA A 64 -6.15 18.56 23.27
CA ALA A 64 -4.76 18.53 23.71
C ALA A 64 -3.80 19.09 22.65
N ARG A 65 -3.40 20.36 22.78
CA ARG A 65 -2.44 21.03 21.89
C ARG A 65 -1.26 21.61 22.67
N GLY A 66 -0.08 21.02 22.51
CA GLY A 66 1.12 21.49 23.20
C GLY A 66 0.95 21.43 24.73
N SER A 67 1.05 22.58 25.40
CA SER A 67 0.82 22.71 26.85
C SER A 67 -0.64 22.98 27.24
N GLU A 68 -1.53 23.22 26.27
CA GLU A 68 -2.95 23.47 26.51
C GLU A 68 -3.71 22.16 26.34
N PHE A 69 -4.32 21.67 27.42
CA PHE A 69 -5.14 20.47 27.39
C PHE A 69 -6.35 20.62 28.32
N ASP A 70 -7.51 20.17 27.85
CA ASP A 70 -8.72 20.04 28.66
C ASP A 70 -9.14 18.57 28.65
N VAL A 71 -8.65 17.83 29.65
CA VAL A 71 -8.92 16.39 29.82
C VAL A 71 -10.39 16.09 30.11
N ALA A 72 -11.21 17.10 30.43
CA ALA A 72 -12.62 16.97 30.73
C ALA A 72 -13.52 17.45 29.58
N SER A 73 -12.96 17.75 28.40
CA SER A 73 -13.70 18.23 27.25
C SER A 73 -13.38 17.39 26.01
N TRP A 74 -14.39 16.69 25.52
CA TRP A 74 -14.31 15.79 24.37
C TRP A 74 -14.87 16.45 23.11
N CYS A 75 -14.20 16.27 21.98
CA CYS A 75 -14.68 16.72 20.67
C CYS A 75 -15.93 15.90 20.28
N ASN A 76 -17.05 16.59 20.10
CA ASN A 76 -18.37 16.00 19.83
C ASN A 76 -18.87 16.25 18.40
N SER A 77 -18.38 17.28 17.73
CA SER A 77 -18.67 17.60 16.34
C SER A 77 -17.42 18.10 15.65
N ILE A 78 -17.35 17.83 14.35
CA ILE A 78 -16.39 18.43 13.42
C ILE A 78 -17.21 18.85 12.20
N GLU A 79 -17.02 20.08 11.77
CA GLU A 79 -17.61 20.64 10.56
C GLU A 79 -16.47 21.23 9.73
N VAL A 80 -16.39 20.86 8.46
CA VAL A 80 -15.37 21.37 7.54
C VAL A 80 -16.07 22.08 6.39
N GLU A 81 -15.69 23.34 6.20
CA GLU A 81 -16.18 24.18 5.11
C GLU A 81 -14.99 24.62 4.25
N ALA A 82 -15.14 24.62 2.92
CA ALA A 82 -14.14 25.23 2.04
C ALA A 82 -14.18 26.77 2.20
N ASP A 83 -13.02 27.41 2.12
CA ASP A 83 -12.94 28.88 2.14
C ASP A 83 -13.49 29.44 0.81
N GLU A 84 -14.39 30.43 0.90
CA GLU A 84 -15.03 31.02 -0.29
C GLU A 84 -14.07 31.76 -1.23
N HIS A 85 -12.86 32.09 -0.76
CA HIS A 85 -11.89 32.91 -1.49
C HIS A 85 -10.64 32.12 -1.89
N ASN A 86 -10.47 30.89 -1.41
CA ASN A 86 -9.30 30.07 -1.70
C ASN A 86 -9.62 28.57 -1.63
N ASP A 87 -9.64 27.93 -2.80
CA ASP A 87 -9.95 26.51 -2.98
C ASP A 87 -8.96 25.55 -2.29
N LEU A 88 -7.82 26.06 -1.82
CA LEU A 88 -6.81 25.28 -1.07
C LEU A 88 -6.91 25.48 0.45
N LEU A 89 -7.87 26.29 0.92
CA LEU A 89 -8.09 26.54 2.34
C LEU A 89 -9.44 26.00 2.78
N TYR A 90 -9.44 25.42 3.98
CA TYR A 90 -10.64 24.90 4.63
C TYR A 90 -10.69 25.43 6.06
N ILE A 91 -11.91 25.70 6.51
CA ILE A 91 -12.21 26.07 7.88
C ILE A 91 -12.78 24.83 8.57
N LEU A 92 -12.08 24.34 9.58
CA LEU A 92 -12.56 23.28 10.45
C LEU A 92 -13.06 23.88 11.75
N ARG A 93 -14.33 23.66 12.07
CA ARG A 93 -14.93 23.99 13.36
C ARG A 93 -15.14 22.70 14.14
N ALA A 94 -14.69 22.64 15.38
CA ALA A 94 -14.98 21.51 16.25
C ALA A 94 -15.64 21.95 17.54
N GLY A 95 -16.77 21.33 17.85
CA GLY A 95 -17.48 21.49 19.10
C GLY A 95 -16.91 20.54 20.15
N TYR A 96 -16.65 21.06 21.34
CA TYR A 96 -16.19 20.28 22.48
C TYR A 96 -17.18 20.35 23.63
N SER A 97 -17.37 19.24 24.33
CA SER A 97 -18.15 19.23 25.57
C SER A 97 -17.67 18.24 26.60
N ASN A 98 -18.06 18.45 27.86
CA ASN A 98 -17.84 17.50 28.95
C ASN A 98 -18.81 16.30 28.96
N LYS A 99 -19.51 16.05 27.85
CA LYS A 99 -20.30 14.82 27.64
C LYS A 99 -19.54 13.93 26.69
N GLN A 100 -19.23 12.71 27.13
CA GLN A 100 -18.45 11.80 26.31
C GLN A 100 -19.26 11.48 25.06
N PRO A 101 -18.73 11.75 23.86
CA PRO A 101 -19.41 11.39 22.63
C PRO A 101 -19.60 9.88 22.63
N ASP A 102 -20.72 9.41 22.10
CA ASP A 102 -20.87 7.99 21.83
C ASP A 102 -19.99 7.63 20.62
N THR A 103 -18.72 7.33 20.88
CA THR A 103 -17.71 7.04 19.84
C THR A 103 -17.91 5.67 19.19
N THR A 104 -19.00 4.96 19.49
CA THR A 104 -19.36 3.71 18.81
C THR A 104 -19.89 3.93 17.37
N ALA A 105 -20.09 5.19 16.93
CA ALA A 105 -20.86 5.51 15.73
C ALA A 105 -20.07 5.62 14.41
N SER A 106 -18.77 5.99 14.38
CA SER A 106 -18.07 6.20 13.10
C SER A 106 -17.60 4.88 12.48
N PRO A 107 -18.00 4.56 11.23
CA PRO A 107 -17.59 3.33 10.56
C PRO A 107 -16.08 3.30 10.26
N PHE A 108 -15.39 4.44 10.19
CA PHE A 108 -13.95 4.53 9.93
C PHE A 108 -13.09 4.08 11.11
N ASN A 109 -13.62 4.19 12.33
CA ASN A 109 -12.93 3.78 13.56
C ASN A 109 -13.04 2.28 13.83
N ARG A 110 -13.79 1.54 13.01
CA ARG A 110 -13.88 0.08 13.13
C ARG A 110 -12.53 -0.55 12.77
N PRO A 111 -12.08 -1.57 13.52
CA PRO A 111 -10.85 -2.27 13.19
C PRO A 111 -10.98 -2.96 11.83
N ALA A 112 -9.85 -3.17 11.15
CA ALA A 112 -9.83 -3.98 9.95
C ALA A 112 -10.25 -5.41 10.27
N VAL A 113 -11.05 -6.02 9.40
CA VAL A 113 -11.44 -7.43 9.50
C VAL A 113 -10.42 -8.26 8.72
N TRP A 114 -9.91 -9.30 9.35
CA TRP A 114 -8.92 -10.20 8.77
C TRP A 114 -9.53 -11.58 8.57
N GLU A 115 -9.59 -12.00 7.31
CA GLU A 115 -10.12 -13.30 6.92
C GLU A 115 -9.01 -14.13 6.28
N PRO A 116 -8.49 -15.16 6.96
CA PRO A 116 -7.52 -16.06 6.35
C PRO A 116 -8.18 -16.88 5.23
N TYR A 117 -7.45 -17.13 4.17
CA TYR A 117 -7.84 -18.05 3.11
C TYR A 117 -6.65 -18.85 2.59
N THR A 118 -6.93 -19.93 1.89
CA THR A 118 -5.94 -20.71 1.16
C THR A 118 -6.31 -20.78 -0.31
N ARG A 119 -5.30 -20.84 -1.18
CA ARG A 119 -5.51 -21.17 -2.59
C ARG A 119 -4.38 -22.04 -3.10
N GLU A 120 -4.67 -22.78 -4.16
CA GLU A 120 -3.67 -23.60 -4.84
C GLU A 120 -3.01 -22.82 -5.98
N ILE A 121 -1.71 -23.04 -6.14
CA ILE A 121 -0.92 -22.61 -7.28
C ILE A 121 -0.17 -23.80 -7.86
N GLU A 122 0.06 -23.79 -9.16
CA GLU A 122 0.98 -24.70 -9.81
C GLU A 122 2.35 -24.05 -9.89
N ILE A 123 3.37 -24.76 -9.41
CA ILE A 123 4.77 -24.38 -9.56
C ILE A 123 5.55 -25.48 -10.25
N PHE A 124 6.57 -25.10 -11.01
CA PHE A 124 7.48 -26.03 -11.68
C PHE A 124 8.81 -25.99 -10.94
N LEU A 125 9.13 -27.08 -10.24
CA LEU A 125 10.38 -27.22 -9.51
C LEU A 125 11.24 -28.28 -10.24
N PRO A 126 12.47 -27.96 -10.67
CA PRO A 126 13.35 -28.94 -11.31
C PRO A 126 13.86 -30.01 -10.34
N TYR A 127 13.83 -29.73 -9.05
CA TYR A 127 14.32 -30.61 -7.98
C TYR A 127 13.26 -30.78 -6.90
N ASP A 128 13.29 -31.94 -6.24
CA ASP A 128 12.51 -32.20 -5.04
C ASP A 128 13.09 -31.47 -3.80
N MET A 129 12.45 -31.66 -2.64
CA MET A 129 12.91 -31.06 -1.37
C MET A 129 14.26 -31.60 -0.87
N GLU A 130 14.73 -32.73 -1.40
CA GLU A 130 16.02 -33.34 -1.09
C GLU A 130 17.11 -32.89 -2.08
N GLY A 131 16.74 -32.11 -3.10
CA GLY A 131 17.64 -31.62 -4.14
C GLY A 131 17.87 -32.63 -5.27
N ASN A 132 17.09 -33.71 -5.34
CA ASN A 132 17.18 -34.67 -6.45
C ASN A 132 16.32 -34.18 -7.62
N PRO A 133 16.78 -34.36 -8.87
CA PRO A 133 15.96 -34.02 -10.02
C PRO A 133 14.74 -34.95 -10.09
N TYR A 134 13.61 -34.41 -10.54
CA TYR A 134 12.47 -35.26 -10.87
C TYR A 134 12.86 -36.19 -12.00
N ALA A 135 12.76 -37.50 -11.77
CA ALA A 135 13.19 -38.51 -12.71
C ALA A 135 12.09 -39.54 -12.98
N ASN A 136 12.16 -40.17 -14.15
CA ASN A 136 11.29 -41.29 -14.52
C ASN A 136 11.68 -42.57 -13.74
N VAL A 137 10.96 -43.66 -13.98
CA VAL A 137 11.22 -44.97 -13.30
C VAL A 137 12.60 -45.58 -13.59
N LEU A 138 13.33 -45.08 -14.59
CA LEU A 138 14.69 -45.50 -14.95
C LEU A 138 15.77 -44.55 -14.39
N GLY A 139 15.38 -43.46 -13.72
CA GLY A 139 16.29 -42.47 -13.16
C GLY A 139 16.72 -41.37 -14.14
N ASP A 140 16.12 -41.28 -15.33
CA ASP A 140 16.38 -40.17 -16.24
C ASP A 140 15.63 -38.92 -15.78
N PRO A 141 16.30 -37.77 -15.64
CA PRO A 141 15.65 -36.52 -15.23
C PRO A 141 14.69 -36.01 -16.32
N TYR A 142 13.60 -35.39 -15.90
CA TYR A 142 12.68 -34.70 -16.80
C TYR A 142 13.27 -33.36 -17.25
N ASP A 143 13.23 -33.10 -18.56
CA ASP A 143 13.53 -31.77 -19.11
C ASP A 143 12.49 -30.73 -18.64
N ASP A 144 11.21 -31.12 -18.64
CA ASP A 144 10.09 -30.35 -18.09
C ASP A 144 9.43 -31.15 -16.95
N PRO A 145 9.72 -30.82 -15.67
CA PRO A 145 9.12 -31.52 -14.54
C PRO A 145 7.60 -31.29 -14.50
N PRO A 146 6.82 -32.25 -13.98
CA PRO A 146 5.37 -32.07 -13.84
C PRO A 146 5.05 -30.90 -12.88
N PRO A 147 3.91 -30.20 -13.08
CA PRO A 147 3.50 -29.13 -12.18
C PRO A 147 3.25 -29.70 -10.79
N THR A 148 3.86 -29.06 -9.79
CA THR A 148 3.60 -29.36 -8.38
C THR A 148 2.52 -28.41 -7.88
N ILE A 149 1.42 -28.96 -7.40
CA ILE A 149 0.35 -28.20 -6.78
C ILE A 149 0.78 -27.84 -5.36
N VAL A 150 0.75 -26.55 -5.07
CA VAL A 150 1.14 -25.98 -3.80
C VAL A 150 -0.01 -25.18 -3.23
N THR A 151 -0.29 -25.38 -1.95
CA THR A 151 -1.21 -24.52 -1.21
C THR A 151 -0.48 -23.31 -0.63
N ILE A 152 -0.93 -22.12 -0.99
CA ILE A 152 -0.50 -20.86 -0.36
C ILE A 152 -1.58 -20.35 0.59
N THR A 153 -1.13 -19.66 1.64
CA THR A 153 -2.02 -19.01 2.60
C THR A 153 -2.06 -17.52 2.33
N GLY A 154 -3.22 -16.90 2.48
CA GLY A 154 -3.39 -15.47 2.34
C GLY A 154 -4.38 -14.90 3.36
N PHE A 155 -4.48 -13.58 3.36
CA PHE A 155 -5.41 -12.82 4.18
C PHE A 155 -6.19 -11.86 3.29
N ARG A 156 -7.50 -11.82 3.49
CA ARG A 156 -8.34 -10.71 3.03
C ARG A 156 -8.50 -9.74 4.19
N ILE A 157 -8.03 -8.52 3.98
CA ILE A 157 -8.02 -7.45 4.97
C ILE A 157 -9.03 -6.42 4.50
N THR A 158 -10.14 -6.31 5.19
CA THR A 158 -11.23 -5.39 4.85
C THR A 158 -11.23 -4.20 5.80
N LYS A 159 -11.17 -2.98 5.26
CA LYS A 159 -11.22 -1.74 6.05
C LYS A 159 -12.16 -0.72 5.42
N ASN A 160 -12.85 0.04 6.26
CA ASN A 160 -13.69 1.17 5.83
C ASN A 160 -12.81 2.37 5.50
N VAL A 161 -13.02 2.95 4.32
CA VAL A 161 -12.32 4.15 3.83
C VAL A 161 -13.33 5.14 3.26
N ALA A 162 -13.11 6.44 3.43
CA ALA A 162 -14.02 7.47 2.90
C ALA A 162 -13.99 7.50 1.36
N SER A 163 -12.79 7.38 0.80
CA SER A 163 -12.54 7.37 -0.64
C SER A 163 -11.33 6.49 -0.97
N TYR A 164 -11.11 6.24 -2.26
CA TYR A 164 -9.91 5.56 -2.76
C TYR A 164 -9.56 6.08 -4.16
N ASN A 165 -8.27 6.01 -4.50
CA ASN A 165 -7.78 6.34 -5.84
C ASN A 165 -7.64 5.06 -6.68
N PRO A 166 -8.44 4.86 -7.75
CA PRO A 166 -8.37 3.66 -8.59
C PRO A 166 -6.99 3.40 -9.21
N TRP A 167 -6.25 4.45 -9.57
CA TRP A 167 -4.90 4.32 -10.12
C TRP A 167 -3.93 3.75 -9.08
N SER A 168 -4.02 4.22 -7.84
CA SER A 168 -3.22 3.69 -6.75
C SER A 168 -3.51 2.20 -6.52
N LEU A 169 -4.78 1.78 -6.59
CA LEU A 169 -5.14 0.36 -6.44
C LEU A 169 -4.50 -0.52 -7.53
N ALA A 170 -4.43 -0.02 -8.76
CA ALA A 170 -3.78 -0.73 -9.86
C ALA A 170 -2.27 -0.88 -9.64
N VAL A 171 -1.60 0.14 -9.10
CA VAL A 171 -0.16 0.10 -8.78
C VAL A 171 0.16 -0.95 -7.72
N TRP A 172 -0.70 -1.12 -6.72
CA TRP A 172 -0.48 -2.10 -5.65
C TRP A 172 -0.72 -3.54 -6.07
N ASN A 173 -1.35 -3.78 -7.22
CA ASN A 173 -1.64 -5.12 -7.68
C ASN A 173 -0.36 -5.88 -8.04
N LYS A 174 -0.20 -7.09 -7.49
CA LYS A 174 0.99 -7.96 -7.62
C LYS A 174 2.28 -7.41 -7.04
N MET A 175 2.24 -6.31 -6.30
CA MET A 175 3.39 -5.81 -5.56
C MET A 175 3.79 -6.77 -4.45
N VAL A 176 5.10 -6.89 -4.22
CA VAL A 176 5.69 -7.80 -3.25
C VAL A 176 6.37 -6.98 -2.16
N ASN A 177 6.38 -7.48 -0.93
CA ASN A 177 7.00 -6.81 0.20
C ASN A 177 8.52 -6.65 0.01
N THR A 178 9.01 -5.45 0.29
CA THR A 178 10.44 -5.12 0.29
C THR A 178 11.08 -5.22 1.67
N ASP A 179 10.25 -5.27 2.72
CA ASP A 179 10.63 -5.42 4.12
C ASP A 179 9.82 -6.55 4.77
N ASP A 180 10.20 -6.94 5.99
CA ASP A 180 9.48 -7.95 6.76
C ASP A 180 7.99 -7.60 6.90
N TRP A 181 7.12 -8.50 6.48
CA TRP A 181 5.67 -8.35 6.59
C TRP A 181 5.07 -9.55 7.31
N PHE A 182 4.59 -9.34 8.54
CA PHE A 182 3.95 -10.38 9.35
C PHE A 182 4.79 -11.65 9.52
N GLY A 183 6.12 -11.48 9.67
CA GLY A 183 7.09 -12.58 9.79
C GLY A 183 7.55 -13.18 8.46
N ALA A 184 6.98 -12.75 7.33
CA ALA A 184 7.49 -13.08 6.00
C ALA A 184 8.63 -12.13 5.61
N ALA A 185 9.78 -12.68 5.25
CA ALA A 185 10.93 -11.93 4.76
C ALA A 185 10.60 -11.17 3.45
N PRO A 186 11.41 -10.17 3.04
CA PRO A 186 11.27 -9.51 1.75
C PRO A 186 11.16 -10.51 0.59
N GLY A 187 10.17 -10.34 -0.28
CA GLY A 187 9.94 -11.23 -1.43
C GLY A 187 8.88 -12.32 -1.22
N TYR A 188 8.39 -12.53 0.01
CA TYR A 188 7.54 -13.68 0.36
C TYR A 188 6.05 -13.34 0.55
N ALA A 189 5.70 -12.06 0.64
CA ALA A 189 4.32 -11.58 0.72
C ALA A 189 3.96 -10.73 -0.50
N GLN A 190 2.89 -11.08 -1.20
CA GLN A 190 2.39 -10.34 -2.37
C GLN A 190 1.00 -9.78 -2.10
N CYS A 191 0.77 -8.52 -2.48
CA CYS A 191 -0.57 -7.98 -2.67
C CYS A 191 -1.20 -8.64 -3.90
N ALA A 192 -2.05 -9.64 -3.69
CA ALA A 192 -2.73 -10.36 -4.77
C ALA A 192 -3.76 -9.49 -5.49
N GLY A 193 -4.25 -8.44 -4.82
CA GLY A 193 -5.12 -7.43 -5.39
C GLY A 193 -5.83 -6.61 -4.31
N VAL A 194 -6.32 -5.44 -4.71
CA VAL A 194 -7.17 -4.59 -3.87
C VAL A 194 -8.51 -4.39 -4.59
N VAL A 195 -9.60 -4.81 -3.93
CA VAL A 195 -10.94 -4.74 -4.50
C VAL A 195 -11.77 -3.73 -3.69
N PRO A 196 -12.21 -2.63 -4.30
CA PRO A 196 -13.13 -1.71 -3.65
C PRO A 196 -14.55 -2.29 -3.66
N GLY A 197 -15.23 -2.19 -2.52
CA GLY A 197 -16.66 -2.47 -2.39
C GLY A 197 -17.52 -1.35 -2.99
N THR A 198 -18.83 -1.53 -2.94
CA THR A 198 -19.79 -0.48 -3.30
C THR A 198 -19.87 0.58 -2.21
N LEU A 199 -20.28 1.80 -2.58
CA LEU A 199 -20.53 2.87 -1.61
C LEU A 199 -21.59 2.41 -0.61
N LYS A 200 -21.26 2.50 0.68
CA LYS A 200 -22.16 2.26 1.80
C LYS A 200 -22.47 3.57 2.50
N LYS A 201 -23.67 3.62 3.08
CA LYS A 201 -24.13 4.77 3.87
C LYS A 201 -24.61 4.28 5.23
N GLU A 202 -24.06 4.88 6.28
CA GLU A 202 -24.45 4.59 7.65
C GLU A 202 -24.55 5.91 8.44
N GLY A 203 -25.78 6.31 8.76
CA GLY A 203 -26.04 7.62 9.35
C GLY A 203 -25.54 8.76 8.44
N PRO A 204 -24.70 9.68 8.94
CA PRO A 204 -24.11 10.76 8.15
C PRO A 204 -22.93 10.29 7.28
N TYR A 205 -22.41 9.07 7.49
CA TYR A 205 -21.16 8.63 6.87
C TYR A 205 -21.40 7.91 5.55
N ASN A 206 -20.61 8.29 4.55
CA ASN A 206 -20.47 7.59 3.28
C ASN A 206 -19.09 6.94 3.23
N PHE A 207 -19.01 5.65 2.95
CA PHE A 207 -17.73 4.93 2.95
C PHE A 207 -17.72 3.75 1.99
N TYR A 208 -16.52 3.30 1.64
CA TYR A 208 -16.27 2.08 0.90
C TYR A 208 -15.60 1.04 1.81
N GLU A 209 -15.88 -0.23 1.56
CA GLU A 209 -15.11 -1.32 2.12
C GLU A 209 -14.00 -1.69 1.15
N LEU A 210 -12.76 -1.42 1.51
CA LEU A 210 -11.61 -1.79 0.70
C LEU A 210 -11.07 -3.14 1.18
N THR A 211 -11.13 -4.15 0.31
CA THR A 211 -10.61 -5.49 0.61
C THR A 211 -9.26 -5.68 -0.05
N THR A 212 -8.20 -5.76 0.74
CA THR A 212 -6.83 -6.05 0.28
C THR A 212 -6.55 -7.53 0.47
N SER A 213 -6.18 -8.23 -0.60
CA SER A 213 -5.77 -9.63 -0.54
C SER A 213 -4.24 -9.70 -0.51
N VAL A 214 -3.67 -10.29 0.53
CA VAL A 214 -2.22 -10.52 0.65
C VAL A 214 -1.96 -12.01 0.72
N GLU A 215 -0.99 -12.51 -0.05
CA GLU A 215 -0.66 -13.92 -0.15
C GLU A 215 0.77 -14.18 0.27
N LEU A 216 0.96 -15.21 1.08
CA LEU A 216 2.24 -15.68 1.56
C LEU A 216 2.66 -16.91 0.76
N ASN A 217 3.81 -16.80 0.11
CA ASN A 217 4.41 -17.89 -0.65
C ASN A 217 5.74 -18.25 0.01
N PRO A 218 5.88 -19.46 0.61
CA PRO A 218 7.11 -19.87 1.28
C PRO A 218 8.27 -20.15 0.31
N TRP A 219 8.03 -20.19 -0.99
CA TRP A 219 9.05 -20.25 -2.04
C TRP A 219 9.40 -18.87 -2.63
N GLY A 220 8.75 -17.81 -2.14
CA GLY A 220 8.92 -16.45 -2.63
C GLY A 220 8.08 -16.15 -3.88
N TRP A 221 7.59 -14.92 -3.97
CA TRP A 221 7.01 -14.36 -5.18
C TRP A 221 8.07 -13.77 -6.12
N LEU A 222 9.23 -13.45 -5.55
CA LEU A 222 10.40 -12.90 -6.21
C LEU A 222 11.67 -13.46 -5.57
N PRO A 223 12.79 -13.46 -6.32
CA PRO A 223 12.88 -13.25 -7.75
C PRO A 223 12.47 -14.51 -8.53
N VAL A 224 11.62 -14.38 -9.54
CA VAL A 224 11.45 -15.45 -10.53
C VAL A 224 12.81 -15.62 -11.23
N PRO A 225 13.41 -16.81 -11.24
CA PRO A 225 14.65 -17.03 -11.98
C PRO A 225 14.39 -16.75 -13.47
N ILE A 226 15.01 -15.71 -14.02
CA ILE A 226 14.93 -15.42 -15.45
C ILE A 226 16.06 -16.18 -16.12
N LEU A 227 15.70 -17.15 -16.97
CA LEU A 227 16.66 -17.88 -17.78
C LEU A 227 17.46 -16.88 -18.62
N ASN A 228 18.78 -16.87 -18.45
CA ASN A 228 19.67 -16.04 -19.24
C ASN A 228 19.79 -16.65 -20.63
N LYS A 229 18.93 -16.19 -21.53
CA LYS A 229 18.97 -16.54 -22.94
C LYS A 229 18.55 -15.36 -23.80
N GLY A 230 18.96 -15.38 -25.05
CA GLY A 230 18.48 -14.42 -26.03
C GLY A 230 19.20 -14.54 -27.36
N PRO A 231 18.80 -13.72 -28.35
CA PRO A 231 19.44 -13.69 -29.66
C PRO A 231 20.75 -12.89 -29.64
N ARG A 232 21.13 -12.28 -28.51
CA ARG A 232 22.34 -11.46 -28.36
C ARG A 232 23.26 -12.05 -27.31
N TYR A 233 24.56 -12.05 -27.60
CA TYR A 233 25.56 -12.67 -26.73
C TYR A 233 26.92 -11.99 -26.84
N ARG A 234 27.78 -12.24 -25.86
CA ARG A 234 29.21 -11.90 -25.92
C ARG A 234 30.03 -13.14 -26.25
N THR A 235 31.09 -12.97 -27.03
CA THR A 235 32.04 -14.06 -27.32
C THR A 235 33.03 -14.27 -26.17
N ALA A 236 33.31 -13.23 -25.39
CA ALA A 236 34.11 -13.27 -24.17
C ALA A 236 33.70 -12.13 -23.21
N PRO A 237 34.08 -12.20 -21.93
CA PRO A 237 33.76 -11.15 -20.97
C PRO A 237 34.35 -9.80 -21.42
N GLY A 238 33.55 -8.74 -21.40
CA GLY A 238 34.00 -7.39 -21.78
C GLY A 238 34.13 -7.12 -23.29
N VAL A 239 33.72 -8.06 -24.14
CA VAL A 239 33.68 -7.88 -25.60
C VAL A 239 32.32 -7.34 -26.05
N ASP A 240 32.29 -6.72 -27.25
CA ASP A 240 31.08 -6.26 -27.92
C ASP A 240 30.00 -7.33 -28.04
N VAL A 241 28.75 -6.86 -28.11
CA VAL A 241 27.56 -7.70 -28.19
C VAL A 241 27.32 -8.11 -29.64
N PHE A 242 27.25 -9.41 -29.88
CA PHE A 242 26.93 -10.01 -31.18
C PHE A 242 25.46 -10.42 -31.23
N VAL A 243 24.90 -10.43 -32.44
CA VAL A 243 23.57 -10.97 -32.73
C VAL A 243 23.75 -12.35 -33.35
N LEU A 244 22.98 -13.34 -32.91
CA LEU A 244 22.93 -14.65 -33.52
C LEU A 244 22.42 -14.49 -34.96
N THR A 245 23.14 -15.02 -35.95
CA THR A 245 22.72 -14.95 -37.35
C THR A 245 22.35 -16.33 -37.88
N ASN A 246 21.39 -16.39 -38.81
CA ASN A 246 21.09 -17.59 -39.57
C ASN A 246 22.21 -17.86 -40.62
N HIS A 247 22.04 -18.92 -41.41
CA HIS A 247 22.99 -19.30 -42.46
C HIS A 247 23.06 -18.31 -43.63
N GLU A 248 22.12 -17.36 -43.70
CA GLU A 248 22.02 -16.30 -44.71
C GLU A 248 22.63 -14.98 -44.22
N GLY A 249 23.05 -14.91 -42.94
CA GLY A 249 23.64 -13.72 -42.32
C GLY A 249 22.61 -12.78 -41.66
N ASP A 250 21.32 -13.12 -41.71
CA ASP A 250 20.26 -12.35 -41.07
C ASP A 250 20.16 -12.67 -39.58
N ALA A 251 19.61 -11.73 -38.80
CA ALA A 251 19.35 -11.95 -37.38
C ALA A 251 18.46 -13.19 -37.19
N SER A 252 18.88 -14.08 -36.31
CA SER A 252 18.16 -15.31 -35.99
C SER A 252 17.13 -15.07 -34.89
N ASP A 253 15.95 -15.66 -35.06
CA ASP A 253 14.90 -15.70 -34.02
C ASP A 253 15.16 -16.76 -32.93
N ARG A 254 16.31 -17.44 -32.98
CA ARG A 254 16.68 -18.46 -32.00
C ARG A 254 17.41 -17.82 -30.82
N ASP A 255 17.07 -18.30 -29.63
CA ASP A 255 17.80 -17.95 -28.41
C ASP A 255 19.03 -18.85 -28.22
N THR A 256 20.10 -18.28 -27.67
CA THR A 256 21.21 -19.05 -27.12
C THR A 256 21.30 -18.86 -25.62
N LYS A 257 21.74 -19.90 -24.90
CA LYS A 257 21.96 -19.84 -23.45
C LYS A 257 23.17 -18.96 -23.16
N LEU A 258 23.07 -18.14 -22.12
CA LEU A 258 24.10 -17.17 -21.73
C LEU A 258 24.59 -17.46 -20.31
N ALA A 259 25.84 -17.12 -20.03
CA ALA A 259 26.37 -17.02 -18.68
C ALA A 259 25.95 -15.70 -18.02
N LEU A 260 26.22 -15.56 -16.71
CA LEU A 260 25.87 -14.35 -15.93
C LEU A 260 26.50 -13.05 -16.45
N ASP A 261 27.61 -13.14 -17.18
CA ASP A 261 28.30 -12.00 -17.78
C ASP A 261 27.83 -11.68 -19.22
N GLY A 262 26.84 -12.43 -19.72
CA GLY A 262 26.28 -12.33 -21.07
C GLY A 262 27.06 -13.10 -22.13
N THR A 263 28.07 -13.91 -21.76
CA THR A 263 28.79 -14.75 -22.73
C THR A 263 27.97 -15.93 -23.20
N LYS A 264 28.11 -16.30 -24.47
CA LYS A 264 27.42 -17.48 -25.02
C LYS A 264 27.95 -18.75 -24.37
N LEU A 265 27.04 -19.57 -23.86
CA LEU A 265 27.37 -20.89 -23.36
C LEU A 265 27.51 -21.90 -24.51
N PRO A 266 28.38 -22.92 -24.35
CA PRO A 266 28.43 -24.06 -25.28
C PRO A 266 27.08 -24.76 -25.39
N ASP A 267 26.81 -25.37 -26.55
CA ASP A 267 25.60 -26.18 -26.72
C ASP A 267 25.59 -27.34 -25.72
N GLY A 268 24.47 -27.51 -25.01
CA GLY A 268 24.32 -28.52 -23.95
C GLY A 268 24.87 -28.11 -22.58
N ALA A 269 25.41 -26.90 -22.42
CA ALA A 269 25.79 -26.39 -21.11
C ALA A 269 24.58 -26.15 -20.19
N ALA A 270 24.84 -26.22 -18.88
CA ALA A 270 23.85 -25.94 -17.85
C ALA A 270 23.30 -24.51 -17.96
N GLU A 271 22.03 -24.34 -17.63
CA GLU A 271 21.36 -23.05 -17.66
C GLU A 271 21.86 -22.12 -16.57
N THR A 272 21.94 -20.83 -16.87
CA THR A 272 22.15 -19.80 -15.84
C THR A 272 20.92 -18.90 -15.74
N TYR A 273 20.65 -18.43 -14.53
CA TYR A 273 19.49 -17.61 -14.24
C TYR A 273 19.94 -16.30 -13.61
N THR A 274 19.31 -15.20 -14.00
CA THR A 274 19.44 -13.92 -13.30
C THR A 274 18.22 -13.72 -12.41
N TYR A 275 18.50 -13.31 -11.19
CA TYR A 275 17.48 -12.98 -10.20
C TYR A 275 17.24 -11.48 -10.23
N HIS A 276 16.15 -11.07 -10.87
CA HIS A 276 15.72 -9.68 -10.83
C HIS A 276 14.85 -9.44 -9.61
N TYR A 277 15.45 -8.80 -8.61
CA TYR A 277 14.65 -8.03 -7.66
C TYR A 277 14.15 -6.80 -8.41
N PRO A 278 12.84 -6.53 -8.48
CA PRO A 278 12.37 -5.16 -8.60
C PRO A 278 12.83 -4.46 -7.33
N VAL A 279 14.08 -4.00 -7.33
CA VAL A 279 14.51 -2.99 -6.40
C VAL A 279 13.56 -1.84 -6.68
N SER A 280 12.78 -1.44 -5.68
CA SER A 280 12.30 -0.07 -5.67
C SER A 280 13.57 0.79 -5.65
N ARG A 281 14.07 1.14 -6.83
CA ARG A 281 14.76 2.41 -6.97
C ARG A 281 13.70 3.46 -6.69
N GLY A 282 13.44 3.70 -5.42
CA GLY A 282 13.27 5.07 -5.00
C GLY A 282 14.52 5.85 -5.44
N PRO A 283 14.34 7.10 -5.85
CA PRO A 283 13.64 7.99 -4.95
C PRO A 283 12.51 8.78 -5.64
N LEU A 284 11.40 8.96 -4.93
CA LEU A 284 10.64 10.23 -5.02
C LEU A 284 11.41 11.35 -4.30
N GLU A 285 12.73 11.44 -4.52
CA GLU A 285 13.52 12.64 -4.27
C GLU A 285 13.62 13.31 -5.64
N GLY A 286 12.87 14.39 -5.83
CA GLY A 286 12.94 15.20 -7.03
C GLY A 286 11.63 15.52 -7.73
N LEU A 287 10.46 15.15 -7.18
CA LEU A 287 9.24 15.87 -7.56
C LEU A 287 9.17 17.15 -6.72
N PRO A 288 9.05 18.34 -7.34
CA PRO A 288 8.92 19.59 -6.61
C PRO A 288 7.66 19.55 -5.76
N ILE A 289 7.84 20.01 -4.52
CA ILE A 289 6.80 20.42 -3.58
C ILE A 289 5.95 21.50 -4.25
#